data_AF-A0A7Y7WCH0-F1
#
_entry.id   AF-A0A7Y7WCH0-F1
#
_cell.length_a   1.000
_cell.length_b   1.000
_cell.length_c   1.000
_cell.angle_alpha   90.00
_cell.angle_beta   90.00
_cell.angle_gamma   90.00
#
_symmetry.space_group_name_H-M   'P 1'
#
loop_
_entity.id
_entity.type
_entity.pdbx_description
1 polymer ?
#
loop_
_entity_poly.entity_id
_entity_poly.type
_entity_poly.pdbx_seq_one_letter_code
_entity_poly.pdbx_strand_id
1 'polypeptide(L)'
;MTLAVGSAQQRQWDDDNDALAKLCRDLPPLRVRAKAVHTRALTLTALLKGSGAVELAQLVLDVTELDKIVSRCQTNLQDAETKLRHLRTVPIRQIEPVTRIALLALQPAIAACLADGLTVTACDTRATTADATYLAARTLRATYPNLGLTVPVINDARGPTHKLSGPELVKLNTKLQGREVTAWVLGRLPATRGHRTGEQMLVPQTLTYFPYQPSAEVFHDWIWESKAGHGQTAMSMNETLSKIATGGLLLGTPFVTTASGTKWRVTHPNVVLDIILDATKTVLITYYKT
;
A
#
# COMPACT_ATOMS: atom_id res chain seq x y z
N MET A 1 -49.56 -11.36 54.35
CA MET A 1 -48.28 -11.63 53.67
C MET A 1 -48.27 -10.86 52.36
N THR A 2 -47.66 -9.67 52.30
CA THR A 2 -47.73 -8.80 51.09
C THR A 2 -46.55 -7.83 50.93
N LEU A 3 -45.46 -7.99 51.70
CA LEU A 3 -44.37 -7.00 51.75
C LEU A 3 -43.18 -7.30 50.80
N ALA A 4 -43.13 -8.47 50.16
CA ALA A 4 -41.99 -8.87 49.33
C ALA A 4 -42.06 -8.39 47.87
N VAL A 5 -43.25 -8.02 47.36
CA VAL A 5 -43.44 -7.66 45.94
C VAL A 5 -42.95 -6.23 45.63
N GLY A 6 -43.11 -5.30 46.57
CA GLY A 6 -42.69 -3.91 46.40
C GLY A 6 -41.17 -3.69 46.37
N SER A 7 -40.37 -4.60 46.94
CA SER A 7 -38.91 -4.46 46.98
C SER A 7 -38.21 -4.97 45.72
N ALA A 8 -38.74 -6.01 45.07
CA ALA A 8 -38.21 -6.54 43.81
C ALA A 8 -38.52 -5.60 42.62
N GLN A 9 -39.73 -5.05 42.58
CA GLN A 9 -40.14 -4.08 41.55
C GLN A 9 -39.33 -2.78 41.63
N GLN A 10 -39.03 -2.31 42.83
CA GLN A 10 -38.18 -1.13 43.04
C GLN A 10 -36.74 -1.36 42.58
N ARG A 11 -36.14 -2.50 42.93
CA ARG A 11 -34.77 -2.83 42.48
C ARG A 11 -34.65 -2.90 40.96
N GLN A 12 -35.60 -3.57 40.31
CA GLN A 12 -35.62 -3.66 38.86
C GLN A 12 -35.70 -2.27 38.21
N TRP A 13 -36.58 -1.40 38.72
CA TRP A 13 -36.68 -0.02 38.25
C TRP A 13 -35.38 0.77 38.37
N ASP A 14 -34.69 0.62 39.51
CA ASP A 14 -33.41 1.29 39.75
C ASP A 14 -32.33 0.78 38.77
N ASP A 15 -32.22 -0.54 38.59
CA ASP A 15 -31.29 -1.18 37.64
C ASP A 15 -31.52 -0.69 36.19
N ASP A 16 -32.79 -0.52 35.82
CA ASP A 16 -33.21 -0.11 34.48
C ASP A 16 -32.92 1.36 34.17
N ASN A 17 -33.20 2.23 35.14
CA ASN A 17 -32.85 3.64 35.09
C ASN A 17 -31.33 3.80 35.00
N ASP A 18 -30.58 2.98 35.74
CA ASP A 18 -29.12 2.95 35.70
C ASP A 18 -28.58 2.47 34.36
N ALA A 19 -29.16 1.43 33.76
CA ALA A 19 -28.77 0.93 32.44
C ALA A 19 -28.96 1.98 31.34
N LEU A 20 -30.10 2.70 31.36
CA LEU A 20 -30.37 3.79 30.42
C LEU A 20 -29.49 5.01 30.65
N ALA A 21 -29.29 5.40 31.90
CA ALA A 21 -28.37 6.47 32.24
C ALA A 21 -26.95 6.13 31.79
N LYS A 22 -26.52 4.87 31.92
CA LYS A 22 -25.24 4.38 31.41
C LYS A 22 -25.17 4.45 29.89
N LEU A 23 -26.19 3.98 29.17
CA LEU A 23 -26.22 4.05 27.71
C LEU A 23 -26.13 5.50 27.20
N CYS A 24 -26.89 6.43 27.80
CA CYS A 24 -26.81 7.86 27.47
C CYS A 24 -25.43 8.48 27.76
N ARG A 25 -24.72 7.98 28.78
CA ARG A 25 -23.34 8.41 29.08
C ARG A 25 -22.31 7.84 28.10
N ASP A 26 -22.50 6.59 27.65
CA ASP A 26 -21.49 5.84 26.90
C ASP A 26 -21.57 6.06 25.37
N LEU A 27 -22.76 6.31 24.81
CA LEU A 27 -22.95 6.52 23.37
C LEU A 27 -22.25 7.79 22.82
N PRO A 28 -22.29 8.97 23.48
CA PRO A 28 -21.59 10.16 22.99
C PRO A 28 -20.07 9.98 22.81
N PRO A 29 -19.30 9.50 23.81
CA PRO A 29 -17.86 9.30 23.63
C PRO A 29 -17.55 8.19 22.62
N LEU A 30 -18.37 7.12 22.55
CA LEU A 30 -18.23 6.10 21.52
C LEU A 30 -18.37 6.68 20.11
N ARG A 31 -19.39 7.53 19.88
CA ARG A 31 -19.62 8.21 18.61
C ARG A 31 -18.43 9.10 18.23
N VAL A 32 -17.89 9.86 19.17
CA VAL A 32 -16.73 10.74 18.94
C VAL A 32 -15.51 9.90 18.54
N ARG A 33 -15.23 8.81 19.26
CA ARG A 33 -14.15 7.88 18.91
C ARG A 33 -14.36 7.27 17.52
N ALA A 34 -15.56 6.77 17.22
CA ALA A 34 -15.88 6.20 15.92
C ALA A 34 -15.65 7.19 14.77
N LYS A 35 -16.05 8.46 14.93
CA LYS A 35 -15.79 9.52 13.94
C LYS A 35 -14.30 9.82 13.74
N ALA A 36 -13.53 9.84 14.82
CA ALA A 36 -12.09 10.08 14.75
C ALA A 36 -11.40 8.94 13.98
N VAL A 37 -11.71 7.69 14.33
CA VAL A 37 -11.16 6.50 13.65
C VAL A 37 -11.62 6.45 12.19
N HIS A 38 -12.88 6.78 11.90
CA HIS A 38 -13.41 6.84 10.53
C HIS A 38 -12.61 7.82 9.67
N THR A 39 -12.37 9.03 10.18
CA THR A 39 -11.62 10.07 9.46
C THR A 39 -10.18 9.61 9.17
N ARG A 40 -9.55 8.96 10.14
CA ARG A 40 -8.20 8.38 9.98
C ARG A 40 -8.20 7.26 8.94
N ALA A 41 -9.11 6.31 9.04
CA ALA A 41 -9.22 5.17 8.11
C ALA A 41 -9.51 5.64 6.67
N LEU A 42 -10.36 6.65 6.50
CA LEU A 42 -10.65 7.26 5.20
C LEU A 42 -9.41 7.89 4.58
N THR A 43 -8.64 8.63 5.37
CA THR A 43 -7.38 9.25 4.92
C THR A 43 -6.36 8.19 4.50
N LEU A 44 -6.18 7.14 5.31
CA LEU A 44 -5.28 6.03 5.00
C LEU A 44 -5.70 5.27 3.76
N THR A 45 -7.01 5.05 3.57
CA THR A 45 -7.55 4.43 2.35
C THR A 45 -7.18 5.23 1.10
N ALA A 46 -7.25 6.56 1.16
CA ALA A 46 -6.85 7.43 0.05
C ALA A 46 -5.34 7.37 -0.21
N LEU A 47 -4.51 7.41 0.84
CA LEU A 47 -3.04 7.34 0.73
C LEU A 47 -2.54 6.00 0.21
N LEU A 48 -3.24 4.91 0.55
CA LEU A 48 -2.91 3.55 0.13
C LEU A 48 -3.62 3.14 -1.16
N LYS A 49 -4.40 4.01 -1.80
CA LYS A 49 -5.11 3.65 -3.03
C LYS A 49 -4.14 3.27 -4.14
N GLY A 50 -4.37 2.12 -4.78
CA GLY A 50 -3.51 1.60 -5.85
C GLY A 50 -2.13 1.10 -5.37
N SER A 51 -1.91 1.03 -4.05
CA SER A 51 -0.64 0.63 -3.46
C SER A 51 -0.39 -0.88 -3.43
N GLY A 52 -1.43 -1.70 -3.59
CA GLY A 52 -1.36 -3.13 -3.33
C GLY A 52 -1.18 -3.51 -1.85
N ALA A 53 -1.26 -2.55 -0.91
CA ALA A 53 -1.20 -2.83 0.52
C ALA A 53 -2.36 -3.75 0.95
N VAL A 54 -2.04 -4.79 1.72
CA VAL A 54 -3.00 -5.83 2.13
C VAL A 54 -4.07 -5.24 3.06
N GLU A 55 -3.69 -4.23 3.84
CA GLU A 55 -4.55 -3.53 4.79
C GLU A 55 -5.66 -2.71 4.11
N LEU A 56 -5.50 -2.34 2.83
CA LEU A 56 -6.44 -1.47 2.12
C LEU A 56 -7.84 -2.06 2.05
N ALA A 57 -7.96 -3.37 1.77
CA ALA A 57 -9.26 -4.03 1.68
C ALA A 57 -10.03 -3.97 3.00
N GLN A 58 -9.32 -4.16 4.11
CA GLN A 58 -9.94 -4.12 5.44
C GLN A 58 -10.27 -2.69 5.88
N LEU A 59 -9.44 -1.69 5.53
CA LEU A 59 -9.73 -0.28 5.83
C LEU A 59 -11.03 0.21 5.15
N VAL A 60 -11.30 -0.22 3.91
CA VAL A 60 -12.54 0.14 3.19
C VAL A 60 -13.78 -0.41 3.92
N LEU A 61 -13.70 -1.65 4.42
CA LEU A 61 -14.75 -2.24 5.25
C LEU A 61 -14.91 -1.49 6.57
N ASP A 62 -13.80 -1.16 7.23
CA ASP A 62 -13.78 -0.44 8.50
C ASP A 62 -14.44 0.94 8.37
N VAL A 63 -14.18 1.69 7.28
CA VAL A 63 -14.85 2.97 6.99
C VAL A 63 -16.37 2.80 6.95
N THR A 64 -16.85 1.77 6.25
CA THR A 64 -18.28 1.49 6.14
C THR A 64 -18.91 1.12 7.48
N GLU A 65 -18.25 0.27 8.28
CA GLU A 65 -18.74 -0.14 9.60
C GLU A 65 -18.71 1.00 10.61
N LEU A 66 -17.68 1.84 10.61
CA LEU A 66 -17.59 2.99 11.50
C LEU A 66 -18.70 4.01 11.23
N ASP A 67 -19.08 4.24 9.97
CA ASP A 67 -20.19 5.13 9.63
C ASP A 67 -21.54 4.59 10.12
N LYS A 68 -21.76 3.28 9.99
CA LYS A 68 -22.93 2.60 10.59
C LYS A 68 -22.96 2.76 12.10
N ILE A 69 -21.82 2.60 12.78
CA ILE A 69 -21.71 2.78 14.24
C ILE A 69 -22.03 4.23 14.63
N VAL A 70 -21.50 5.22 13.90
CA VAL A 70 -21.79 6.64 14.15
C VAL A 70 -23.29 6.91 14.05
N SER A 71 -23.94 6.39 13.01
CA SER A 71 -25.39 6.52 12.79
C SER A 71 -26.21 5.81 13.87
N ARG A 72 -25.82 4.59 14.26
CA ARG A 72 -26.44 3.85 15.38
C ARG A 72 -26.33 4.61 16.69
N CYS A 73 -25.14 5.13 17.02
CA CYS A 73 -24.94 5.89 18.26
C CYS A 73 -25.84 7.13 18.31
N GLN A 74 -26.00 7.83 17.19
CA GLN A 74 -26.88 9.00 17.11
C GLN A 74 -28.37 8.64 17.31
N THR A 75 -28.82 7.57 16.65
CA THR A 75 -30.22 7.12 16.73
C THR A 75 -30.53 6.57 18.12
N ASN A 76 -29.67 5.68 18.65
CA ASN A 76 -29.85 5.05 19.95
C ASN A 76 -29.80 6.07 21.10
N LEU A 77 -29.00 7.14 20.99
CA LEU A 77 -28.93 8.18 22.01
C LEU A 77 -30.27 8.91 22.13
N GLN A 78 -30.87 9.32 21.00
CA GLN A 78 -32.17 9.99 21.01
C GLN A 78 -33.28 9.09 21.56
N ASP A 79 -33.28 7.82 21.18
CA ASP A 79 -34.25 6.83 21.69
C ASP A 79 -34.07 6.58 23.19
N ALA A 80 -32.83 6.39 23.65
CA ALA A 80 -32.50 6.19 25.07
C ALA A 80 -32.89 7.41 25.93
N GLU A 81 -32.59 8.64 25.48
CA GLU A 81 -32.98 9.85 26.19
C GLU A 81 -34.50 10.03 26.29
N THR A 82 -35.23 9.63 25.24
CA THR A 82 -36.70 9.70 25.21
C THR A 82 -37.30 8.71 26.19
N LYS A 83 -36.83 7.46 26.19
CA LYS A 83 -37.28 6.40 27.10
C LYS A 83 -36.90 6.69 28.55
N LEU A 84 -35.69 7.22 28.80
CA LEU A 84 -35.26 7.65 30.13
C LEU A 84 -36.13 8.78 30.68
N ARG A 85 -36.48 9.77 29.84
CA ARG A 85 -37.42 10.83 30.22
C ARG A 85 -38.79 10.25 30.55
N HIS A 86 -39.31 9.33 29.73
CA HIS A 86 -40.59 8.68 30.00
C HIS A 86 -40.59 7.95 31.34
N LEU A 87 -39.57 7.11 31.60
CA LEU A 87 -39.44 6.40 32.88
C LEU A 87 -39.46 7.36 34.07
N ARG A 88 -38.71 8.45 34.03
CA ARG A 88 -38.68 9.43 35.14
C ARG A 88 -40.04 10.10 35.44
N THR A 89 -40.98 10.06 34.50
CA THR A 89 -42.32 10.67 34.65
C THR A 89 -43.41 9.69 35.08
N VAL A 90 -43.15 8.37 35.05
CA VAL A 90 -44.16 7.34 35.38
C VAL A 90 -44.16 7.05 36.89
N PRO A 91 -45.31 7.11 37.59
CA PRO A 91 -45.38 6.75 39.00
C PRO A 91 -45.19 5.24 39.22
N ILE A 92 -44.47 4.88 40.29
CA ILE A 92 -43.97 3.52 40.56
C ILE A 92 -45.07 2.42 40.56
N ARG A 93 -46.32 2.80 40.82
CA ARG A 93 -47.46 1.87 40.91
C ARG A 93 -48.06 1.48 39.56
N GLN A 94 -47.60 2.05 38.44
CA GLN A 94 -48.08 1.75 37.07
C GLN A 94 -47.02 1.04 36.19
N ILE A 95 -45.92 0.59 36.81
CA ILE A 95 -44.66 0.19 36.16
C ILE A 95 -44.74 -1.10 35.33
N GLU A 96 -45.49 -2.11 35.77
CA GLU A 96 -45.17 -3.50 35.39
C GLU A 96 -45.19 -3.81 33.87
N PRO A 97 -46.19 -3.36 33.09
CA PRO A 97 -46.21 -3.64 31.65
C PRO A 97 -45.36 -2.65 30.83
N VAL A 98 -45.40 -1.36 31.19
CA VAL A 98 -44.85 -0.27 30.39
C VAL A 98 -43.33 -0.21 30.49
N THR A 99 -42.79 -0.41 31.70
CA THR A 99 -41.36 -0.42 31.97
C THR A 99 -40.70 -1.62 31.30
N ARG A 100 -41.26 -2.82 31.48
CA ARG A 100 -40.72 -4.07 30.91
C ARG A 100 -40.63 -4.04 29.39
N ILE A 101 -41.64 -3.49 28.71
CA ILE A 101 -41.64 -3.35 27.24
C ILE A 101 -40.59 -2.34 26.79
N ALA A 102 -40.47 -1.19 27.48
CA ALA A 102 -39.49 -0.16 27.13
C ALA A 102 -38.04 -0.67 27.22
N LEU A 103 -37.74 -1.55 28.17
CA LEU A 103 -36.41 -2.14 28.36
C LEU A 103 -36.11 -3.36 27.49
N LEU A 104 -37.08 -4.24 27.28
CA LEU A 104 -36.93 -5.32 26.29
C LEU A 104 -36.65 -4.71 24.90
N ALA A 105 -37.26 -3.57 24.60
CA ALA A 105 -36.98 -2.82 23.38
C ALA A 105 -35.57 -2.17 23.34
N LEU A 106 -34.86 -2.08 24.46
CA LEU A 106 -33.54 -1.42 24.59
C LEU A 106 -32.37 -2.36 24.82
N GLN A 107 -32.59 -3.60 25.25
CA GLN A 107 -31.55 -4.63 25.33
C GLN A 107 -30.71 -4.73 24.04
N PRO A 108 -31.29 -4.65 22.82
CA PRO A 108 -30.50 -4.64 21.59
C PRO A 108 -29.54 -3.44 21.51
N ALA A 109 -29.94 -2.26 21.97
CA ALA A 109 -29.11 -1.05 21.94
C ALA A 109 -27.95 -1.12 22.94
N ILE A 110 -28.19 -1.69 24.13
CA ILE A 110 -27.15 -1.92 25.15
C ILE A 110 -26.11 -2.93 24.65
N ALA A 111 -26.57 -4.06 24.11
CA ALA A 111 -25.70 -5.08 23.54
C ALA A 111 -24.89 -4.53 22.34
N ALA A 112 -25.54 -3.76 21.46
CA ALA A 112 -24.90 -3.10 20.34
C ALA A 112 -23.82 -2.10 20.79
N CYS A 113 -24.04 -1.32 21.84
CA CYS A 113 -23.05 -0.35 22.33
C CYS A 113 -21.72 -1.01 22.74
N LEU A 114 -21.77 -2.17 23.40
CA LEU A 114 -20.57 -2.92 23.78
C LEU A 114 -19.86 -3.50 22.55
N ALA A 115 -20.61 -4.12 21.64
CA ALA A 115 -20.06 -4.68 20.40
C ALA A 115 -19.46 -3.60 19.49
N ASP A 116 -20.10 -2.44 19.40
CA ASP A 116 -19.62 -1.27 18.67
C ASP A 116 -18.33 -0.74 19.28
N GLY A 117 -18.21 -0.70 20.61
CA GLY A 117 -16.98 -0.32 21.30
C GLY A 117 -15.79 -1.24 20.98
N LEU A 118 -16.02 -2.55 20.93
CA LEU A 118 -15.00 -3.53 20.52
C LEU A 118 -14.63 -3.35 19.04
N THR A 119 -15.62 -3.13 18.18
CA THR A 119 -15.41 -2.91 16.75
C THR A 119 -14.60 -1.66 16.47
N VAL A 120 -14.92 -0.53 17.13
CA VAL A 120 -14.15 0.72 17.01
C VAL A 120 -12.70 0.51 17.44
N THR A 121 -12.47 -0.23 18.52
CA THR A 121 -11.11 -0.53 19.01
C THR A 121 -10.32 -1.40 18.02
N ALA A 122 -10.98 -2.39 17.41
CA ALA A 122 -10.37 -3.22 16.38
C ALA A 122 -10.03 -2.42 15.12
N CYS A 123 -10.93 -1.54 14.67
CA CYS A 123 -10.70 -0.64 13.54
C CYS A 123 -9.53 0.31 13.81
N ASP A 124 -9.43 0.87 15.03
CA ASP A 124 -8.34 1.78 15.39
C ASP A 124 -6.97 1.07 15.42
N THR A 125 -6.96 -0.19 15.89
CA THR A 125 -5.77 -1.04 15.85
C THR A 125 -5.31 -1.26 14.41
N ARG A 126 -6.23 -1.61 13.50
CA ARG A 126 -5.93 -1.80 12.07
C ARG A 126 -5.50 -0.51 11.38
N ALA A 127 -6.14 0.61 11.68
CA ALA A 127 -5.73 1.92 11.21
C ALA A 127 -4.30 2.25 11.67
N THR A 128 -3.93 1.90 12.90
CA THR A 128 -2.58 2.08 13.42
C THR A 128 -1.55 1.22 12.69
N THR A 129 -1.87 -0.04 12.39
CA THR A 129 -1.00 -0.90 11.56
C THR A 129 -0.80 -0.33 10.17
N ALA A 130 -1.88 0.09 9.50
CA ALA A 130 -1.79 0.65 8.15
C ALA A 130 -1.01 1.97 8.09
N ASP A 131 -1.13 2.80 9.13
CA ASP A 131 -0.34 4.03 9.29
C ASP A 131 1.15 3.73 9.43
N ALA A 132 1.52 2.70 10.21
CA ALA A 132 2.90 2.23 10.31
C ALA A 132 3.44 1.73 8.95
N THR A 133 2.64 0.97 8.20
CA THR A 133 2.99 0.52 6.83
C THR A 133 3.24 1.72 5.91
N TYR A 134 2.36 2.72 5.95
CA TYR A 134 2.53 3.96 5.16
C TYR A 134 3.79 4.75 5.57
N LEU A 135 4.03 4.91 6.87
CA LEU A 135 5.21 5.63 7.38
C LEU A 135 6.51 4.91 7.02
N ALA A 136 6.55 3.58 7.09
CA ALA A 136 7.69 2.77 6.66
C ALA A 136 7.98 2.97 5.17
N ALA A 137 6.94 2.92 4.33
CA ALA A 137 7.08 3.16 2.90
C ALA A 137 7.58 4.59 2.59
N ARG A 138 7.05 5.60 3.29
CA ARG A 138 7.49 7.00 3.17
C ARG A 138 8.95 7.15 3.59
N THR A 139 9.37 6.48 4.65
CA THR A 139 10.75 6.52 5.15
C THR A 139 11.69 5.90 4.12
N LEU A 140 11.35 4.72 3.59
CA LEU A 140 12.15 4.07 2.54
C LEU A 140 12.34 4.96 1.31
N ARG A 141 11.29 5.65 0.86
CA ARG A 141 11.38 6.61 -0.25
C ARG A 141 12.33 7.76 0.05
N ALA A 142 12.26 8.30 1.27
CA ALA A 142 13.14 9.40 1.68
C ALA A 142 14.60 8.93 1.82
N THR A 143 14.84 7.70 2.28
CA THR A 143 16.18 7.11 2.39
C THR A 143 16.79 6.81 1.03
N TYR A 144 15.97 6.39 0.05
CA TYR A 144 16.43 6.00 -1.28
C TYR A 144 15.72 6.78 -2.40
N PRO A 145 15.95 8.11 -2.49
CA PRO A 145 15.19 8.99 -3.38
C PRO A 145 15.37 8.69 -4.87
N ASN A 146 16.49 8.11 -5.29
CA ASN A 146 16.74 7.82 -6.70
C ASN A 146 16.09 6.49 -7.15
N LEU A 147 15.55 5.70 -6.23
CA LEU A 147 14.93 4.41 -6.56
C LEU A 147 13.46 4.54 -6.99
N GLY A 148 12.85 5.72 -6.88
CA GLY A 148 11.45 5.94 -7.28
C GLY A 148 10.48 4.91 -6.70
N LEU A 149 10.68 4.53 -5.43
CA LEU A 149 9.98 3.43 -4.80
C LEU A 149 8.51 3.78 -4.57
N THR A 150 7.61 3.28 -5.40
CA THR A 150 6.16 3.36 -5.12
C THR A 150 5.77 2.31 -4.07
N VAL A 151 4.62 2.47 -3.40
CA VAL A 151 4.18 1.47 -2.39
C VAL A 151 4.03 0.07 -3.02
N PRO A 152 3.48 -0.10 -4.24
CA PRO A 152 3.46 -1.40 -4.90
C PRO A 152 4.84 -2.02 -5.07
N VAL A 153 5.84 -1.22 -5.46
CA VAL A 153 7.22 -1.71 -5.64
C VAL A 153 7.85 -2.08 -4.30
N ILE A 154 7.56 -1.33 -3.24
CA ILE A 154 8.05 -1.62 -1.88
C ILE A 154 7.49 -2.94 -1.37
N ASN A 155 6.22 -3.24 -1.67
CA ASN A 155 5.50 -4.42 -1.18
C ASN A 155 5.58 -5.64 -2.12
N ASP A 156 6.15 -5.51 -3.32
CA ASP A 156 6.35 -6.66 -4.20
C ASP A 156 7.48 -7.54 -3.65
N ALA A 157 7.21 -8.84 -3.49
CA ALA A 157 8.19 -9.82 -3.03
C ALA A 157 9.42 -9.95 -3.97
N ARG A 158 9.27 -9.54 -5.24
CA ARG A 158 10.33 -9.45 -6.25
C ARG A 158 10.91 -8.05 -6.36
N GLY A 159 10.41 -7.10 -5.58
CA GLY A 159 10.85 -5.72 -5.53
C GLY A 159 12.25 -5.55 -4.91
N PRO A 160 12.91 -4.41 -5.19
CA PRO A 160 14.27 -4.16 -4.71
C PRO A 160 14.36 -4.14 -3.17
N THR A 161 13.33 -3.69 -2.47
CA THR A 161 13.28 -3.64 -0.99
C THR A 161 13.24 -5.00 -0.33
N HIS A 162 12.67 -6.01 -1.00
CA HIS A 162 12.61 -7.40 -0.51
C HIS A 162 13.81 -8.21 -0.96
N LYS A 163 14.33 -7.90 -2.14
CA LYS A 163 15.40 -8.67 -2.77
C LYS A 163 16.79 -8.16 -2.38
N LEU A 164 16.98 -6.87 -2.15
CA LEU A 164 18.29 -6.28 -1.88
C LEU A 164 18.46 -5.97 -0.39
N SER A 165 19.68 -6.19 0.11
CA SER A 165 20.11 -5.75 1.43
C SER A 165 20.26 -4.23 1.50
N GLY A 166 20.28 -3.67 2.71
CA GLY A 166 20.50 -2.23 2.93
C GLY A 166 21.73 -1.67 2.20
N PRO A 167 22.93 -2.29 2.29
CA PRO A 167 24.10 -1.83 1.55
C PRO A 167 23.94 -1.87 0.02
N GLU A 168 23.25 -2.88 -0.51
CA GLU A 168 22.97 -2.99 -1.95
C GLU A 168 21.99 -1.89 -2.42
N LEU A 169 20.98 -1.57 -1.61
CA LEU A 169 20.08 -0.45 -1.87
C LEU A 169 20.81 0.89 -1.84
N VAL A 170 21.70 1.11 -0.88
CA VAL A 170 22.56 2.31 -0.82
C VAL A 170 23.42 2.42 -2.08
N LYS A 171 24.06 1.31 -2.48
CA LYS A 171 24.92 1.29 -3.67
C LYS A 171 24.13 1.59 -4.94
N LEU A 172 22.98 0.94 -5.15
CA LEU A 172 22.11 1.21 -6.29
C LEU A 172 21.63 2.67 -6.30
N ASN A 173 21.14 3.16 -5.17
CA ASN A 173 20.67 4.55 -5.04
C ASN A 173 21.79 5.56 -5.34
N THR A 174 23.03 5.24 -4.99
CA THR A 174 24.21 6.07 -5.31
C THR A 174 24.55 6.00 -6.79
N LYS A 175 24.50 4.83 -7.42
CA LYS A 175 24.73 4.68 -8.87
C LYS A 175 23.73 5.47 -9.71
N LEU A 176 22.53 5.65 -9.18
CA LEU A 176 21.42 6.38 -9.79
C LEU A 176 21.38 7.87 -9.38
N GLN A 177 22.38 8.41 -8.70
CA GLN A 177 22.34 9.79 -8.23
C GLN A 177 22.05 10.79 -9.37
N GLY A 178 21.02 11.62 -9.18
CA GLY A 178 20.54 12.59 -10.19
C GLY A 178 19.67 11.99 -11.29
N ARG A 179 19.31 10.70 -11.18
CA ARG A 179 18.46 9.93 -12.10
C ARG A 179 17.50 9.06 -11.29
N GLU A 180 16.24 9.45 -11.20
CA GLU A 180 15.23 8.70 -10.46
C GLU A 180 14.62 7.59 -11.33
N VAL A 181 14.45 6.38 -10.79
CA VAL A 181 13.70 5.31 -11.48
C VAL A 181 12.23 5.71 -11.62
N THR A 182 11.69 5.73 -12.84
CA THR A 182 10.28 6.08 -13.08
C THR A 182 9.39 4.87 -13.37
N ALA A 183 9.99 3.74 -13.78
CA ALA A 183 9.27 2.48 -13.96
C ALA A 183 10.16 1.30 -13.59
N TRP A 184 9.53 0.30 -12.98
CA TRP A 184 10.12 -0.98 -12.60
C TRP A 184 9.45 -2.09 -13.42
N VAL A 185 10.25 -3.01 -13.96
CA VAL A 185 9.75 -4.15 -14.75
C VAL A 185 10.36 -5.44 -14.22
N LEU A 186 9.61 -6.54 -14.34
CA LEU A 186 10.15 -7.85 -14.00
C LEU A 186 11.23 -8.25 -15.01
N GLY A 187 12.46 -8.41 -14.56
CA GLY A 187 13.60 -8.85 -15.35
C GLY A 187 14.23 -10.11 -14.76
N ARG A 188 14.80 -10.95 -15.62
CA ARG A 188 15.64 -12.06 -15.19
C ARG A 188 17.10 -11.61 -15.19
N LEU A 189 17.77 -11.74 -14.05
CA LEU A 189 19.20 -11.45 -13.94
C LEU A 189 20.02 -12.39 -14.83
N PRO A 190 21.17 -11.92 -15.38
CA PRO A 190 22.00 -12.72 -16.27
C PRO A 190 22.45 -14.04 -15.63
N ALA A 191 22.29 -15.13 -16.37
CA ALA A 191 22.72 -16.47 -15.94
C ALA A 191 24.25 -16.66 -15.97
N THR A 192 24.97 -15.70 -16.54
CA THR A 192 26.44 -15.72 -16.68
C THR A 192 27.17 -15.01 -15.53
N ARG A 193 26.43 -14.39 -14.60
CA ARG A 193 26.99 -13.71 -13.42
C ARG A 193 26.87 -14.61 -12.20
N GLY A 194 27.85 -14.58 -11.29
CA GLY A 194 27.88 -15.49 -10.13
C GLY A 194 26.91 -15.13 -9.00
N HIS A 195 26.54 -13.86 -8.83
CA HIS A 195 25.62 -13.43 -7.78
C HIS A 195 24.17 -13.46 -8.27
N ARG A 196 23.30 -14.21 -7.59
CA ARG A 196 21.84 -14.29 -7.86
C ARG A 196 21.48 -14.59 -9.31
N THR A 197 22.28 -15.46 -9.89
CA THR A 197 22.23 -15.95 -11.27
C THR A 197 20.82 -16.39 -11.66
N GLY A 198 20.28 -15.82 -12.74
CA GLY A 198 18.99 -16.25 -13.30
C GLY A 198 17.75 -15.90 -12.46
N GLU A 199 17.91 -15.19 -11.33
CA GLU A 199 16.78 -14.81 -10.48
C GLU A 199 15.87 -13.78 -11.16
N GLN A 200 14.56 -13.89 -10.94
CA GLN A 200 13.59 -12.87 -11.36
C GLN A 200 13.40 -11.81 -10.28
N MET A 201 13.56 -10.54 -10.66
CA MET A 201 13.34 -9.41 -9.78
C MET A 201 12.91 -8.17 -10.57
N LEU A 202 12.33 -7.19 -9.86
CA LEU A 202 12.04 -5.89 -10.45
C LEU A 202 13.36 -5.16 -10.70
N VAL A 203 13.59 -4.79 -11.97
CA VAL A 203 14.73 -4.01 -12.43
C VAL A 203 14.26 -2.65 -12.96
N PRO A 204 15.07 -1.59 -12.88
CA PRO A 204 14.74 -0.30 -13.45
C PRO A 204 14.53 -0.40 -14.96
N GLN A 205 13.38 0.06 -15.43
CA GLN A 205 13.06 0.13 -16.86
C GLN A 205 13.39 1.51 -17.43
N THR A 206 13.02 2.57 -16.71
CA THR A 206 13.24 3.95 -17.16
C THR A 206 13.74 4.78 -16.00
N LEU A 207 14.63 5.74 -16.29
CA LEU A 207 15.13 6.70 -15.32
C LEU A 207 14.90 8.13 -15.83
N THR A 208 14.71 9.09 -14.93
CA THR A 208 14.64 10.51 -15.31
C THR A 208 15.95 10.96 -15.93
N TYR A 209 15.87 11.72 -17.02
CA TYR A 209 17.02 12.30 -17.71
C TYR A 209 18.10 11.29 -18.13
N PHE A 210 17.73 10.03 -18.33
CA PHE A 210 18.57 8.97 -18.86
C PHE A 210 17.94 8.45 -20.15
N PRO A 211 18.57 8.65 -21.33
CA PRO A 211 17.93 8.39 -22.62
C PRO A 211 17.88 6.90 -23.00
N TYR A 212 18.26 6.02 -22.09
CA TYR A 212 18.38 4.59 -22.32
C TYR A 212 17.52 3.79 -21.35
N GLN A 213 17.09 2.61 -21.79
CA GLN A 213 16.48 1.62 -20.92
C GLN A 213 17.57 0.71 -20.35
N PRO A 214 17.80 0.68 -19.02
CA PRO A 214 18.75 -0.24 -18.41
C PRO A 214 18.30 -1.70 -18.58
N SER A 215 19.22 -2.59 -18.96
CA SER A 215 18.95 -4.03 -18.92
C SER A 215 19.14 -4.60 -17.52
N ALA A 216 18.70 -5.85 -17.32
CA ALA A 216 18.98 -6.59 -16.10
C ALA A 216 20.49 -6.82 -15.87
N GLU A 217 21.32 -6.78 -16.92
CA GLU A 217 22.78 -6.84 -16.81
C GLU A 217 23.32 -5.54 -16.21
N VAL A 218 22.86 -4.39 -16.71
CA VAL A 218 23.26 -3.07 -16.16
C VAL A 218 22.86 -2.96 -14.69
N PHE A 219 21.64 -3.38 -14.36
CA PHE A 219 21.17 -3.41 -12.99
C PHE A 219 22.03 -4.32 -12.10
N HIS A 220 22.37 -5.53 -12.57
CA HIS A 220 23.26 -6.45 -11.85
C HIS A 220 24.62 -5.81 -11.58
N ASP A 221 25.23 -5.26 -12.63
CA ASP A 221 26.57 -4.67 -12.55
C ASP A 221 26.58 -3.41 -11.66
N TRP A 222 25.50 -2.62 -11.59
CA TRP A 222 25.38 -1.49 -10.65
C TRP A 222 25.45 -1.91 -9.18
N ILE A 223 24.94 -3.08 -8.85
CA ILE A 223 24.85 -3.56 -7.46
C ILE A 223 26.07 -4.37 -7.09
N TRP A 224 26.52 -5.30 -7.94
CA TRP A 224 27.52 -6.30 -7.55
C TRP A 224 28.87 -6.12 -8.22
N GLU A 225 28.93 -5.46 -9.36
CA GLU A 225 30.19 -5.19 -10.03
C GLU A 225 30.63 -3.74 -9.83
N SER A 226 31.88 -3.47 -10.20
CA SER A 226 32.51 -2.14 -10.16
C SER A 226 33.41 -1.89 -11.36
N LYS A 227 33.37 -2.78 -12.36
CA LYS A 227 34.23 -2.73 -13.54
C LYS A 227 33.76 -1.68 -14.54
N ALA A 228 34.69 -1.27 -15.42
CA ALA A 228 34.40 -0.37 -16.54
C ALA A 228 33.32 -0.98 -17.47
N GLY A 229 32.38 -0.17 -17.93
CA GLY A 229 31.19 -0.60 -18.66
C GLY A 229 29.91 -0.30 -17.89
N HIS A 230 29.00 -1.27 -17.80
CA HIS A 230 27.69 -1.08 -17.17
C HIS A 230 27.73 -0.91 -15.63
N GLY A 231 28.87 -1.17 -14.99
CA GLY A 231 29.07 -0.96 -13.55
C GLY A 231 29.30 0.51 -13.15
N GLN A 232 29.37 1.45 -14.10
CA GLN A 232 29.56 2.89 -13.82
C GLN A 232 28.28 3.57 -13.32
N THR A 233 28.36 4.80 -12.82
CA THR A 233 27.14 5.55 -12.43
C THR A 233 26.30 5.88 -13.67
N ALA A 234 24.98 6.01 -13.51
CA ALA A 234 24.09 6.39 -14.60
C ALA A 234 24.48 7.75 -15.23
N MET A 235 25.02 8.66 -14.42
CA MET A 235 25.57 9.94 -14.89
C MET A 235 26.78 9.74 -15.82
N SER A 236 27.78 8.98 -15.38
CA SER A 236 28.99 8.71 -16.16
C SER A 236 28.69 7.92 -17.44
N MET A 237 27.75 6.98 -17.38
CA MET A 237 27.23 6.28 -18.55
C MET A 237 26.56 7.25 -19.51
N ASN A 238 25.72 8.17 -19.02
CA ASN A 238 25.05 9.15 -19.89
C ASN A 238 26.06 10.06 -20.60
N GLU A 239 27.09 10.55 -19.91
CA GLU A 239 28.15 11.39 -20.49
C GLU A 239 28.98 10.66 -21.57
N THR A 240 29.29 9.39 -21.33
CA THR A 240 30.10 8.58 -22.24
C THR A 240 29.29 8.14 -23.45
N LEU A 241 28.05 7.70 -23.24
CA LEU A 241 27.20 7.13 -24.28
C LEU A 241 26.44 8.19 -25.09
N SER A 242 26.12 9.36 -24.53
CA SER A 242 25.49 10.45 -25.31
C SER A 242 26.37 10.95 -26.45
N LYS A 243 27.69 10.75 -26.37
CA LYS A 243 28.62 11.00 -27.48
C LYS A 243 28.47 9.98 -28.63
N ILE A 244 27.77 8.88 -28.39
CA ILE A 244 27.65 7.71 -29.27
C ILE A 244 26.22 7.60 -29.87
N ALA A 245 25.19 8.18 -29.23
CA ALA A 245 23.79 7.92 -29.61
C ALA A 245 23.11 9.04 -30.44
N THR A 246 22.56 8.66 -31.59
CA THR A 246 21.52 9.37 -32.35
C THR A 246 20.34 8.42 -32.56
N GLY A 247 19.41 8.36 -31.59
CA GLY A 247 18.23 7.47 -31.62
C GLY A 247 18.24 6.40 -30.52
N GLY A 248 17.19 6.36 -29.69
CA GLY A 248 17.13 5.62 -28.42
C GLY A 248 17.42 4.12 -28.53
N LEU A 249 18.37 3.64 -27.72
CA LEU A 249 18.82 2.23 -27.67
C LEU A 249 18.66 1.64 -26.26
N LEU A 250 18.40 0.33 -26.20
CA LEU A 250 18.49 -0.49 -24.98
C LEU A 250 19.98 -0.64 -24.60
N LEU A 251 20.35 -0.39 -23.34
CA LEU A 251 21.73 -0.54 -22.88
C LEU A 251 21.98 -1.91 -22.25
N GLY A 252 23.12 -2.51 -22.61
CA GLY A 252 23.58 -3.77 -22.03
C GLY A 252 22.82 -4.99 -22.48
N THR A 253 22.34 -5.02 -23.73
CA THR A 253 22.07 -6.27 -24.43
C THR A 253 23.26 -6.59 -25.32
N PRO A 254 23.85 -7.80 -25.26
CA PRO A 254 24.93 -8.16 -26.17
C PRO A 254 24.43 -8.10 -27.62
N PHE A 255 25.24 -7.49 -28.49
CA PHE A 255 25.05 -7.63 -29.93
C PHE A 255 25.32 -9.08 -30.31
N VAL A 256 24.31 -9.78 -30.84
CA VAL A 256 24.50 -11.13 -31.38
C VAL A 256 25.03 -10.98 -32.80
N THR A 257 26.31 -11.31 -32.99
CA THR A 257 26.94 -11.29 -34.31
C THR A 257 26.90 -12.68 -34.90
N THR A 258 26.23 -12.84 -36.05
CA THR A 258 26.24 -14.08 -36.83
C THR A 258 26.89 -13.82 -38.18
N ALA A 259 27.95 -14.55 -38.50
CA ALA A 259 28.68 -14.43 -39.77
C ALA A 259 28.39 -15.63 -40.66
N SER A 260 28.08 -15.37 -41.93
CA SER A 260 27.97 -16.38 -42.98
C SER A 260 28.56 -15.85 -44.29
N GLY A 261 29.83 -16.19 -44.56
CA GLY A 261 30.55 -15.71 -45.74
C GLY A 261 30.74 -14.18 -45.73
N THR A 262 30.31 -13.51 -46.80
CA THR A 262 30.39 -12.03 -46.94
C THR A 262 29.26 -11.28 -46.23
N LYS A 263 28.35 -12.00 -45.55
CA LYS A 263 27.19 -11.44 -44.85
C LYS A 263 27.38 -11.58 -43.35
N TRP A 264 27.27 -10.45 -42.66
CA TRP A 264 27.31 -10.36 -41.21
C TRP A 264 25.98 -9.79 -40.74
N ARG A 265 25.35 -10.46 -39.77
CA ARG A 265 24.15 -9.97 -39.12
C ARG A 265 24.47 -9.65 -37.67
N VAL A 266 24.29 -8.39 -37.32
CA VAL A 266 24.35 -7.92 -35.94
C VAL A 266 22.92 -7.71 -35.46
N THR A 267 22.53 -8.52 -34.48
CA THR A 267 21.16 -8.59 -33.97
C THR A 267 21.10 -8.05 -32.55
N HIS A 268 20.19 -7.12 -32.31
CA HIS A 268 19.86 -6.54 -31.02
C HIS A 268 18.32 -6.45 -30.91
N PRO A 269 17.69 -6.53 -29.71
CA PRO A 269 16.23 -6.48 -29.60
C PRO A 269 15.60 -5.20 -30.19
N ASN A 270 16.40 -4.13 -30.30
CA ASN A 270 16.00 -2.86 -30.88
C ASN A 270 16.57 -2.53 -32.25
N VAL A 271 17.50 -3.32 -32.78
CA VAL A 271 18.16 -3.02 -34.06
C VAL A 271 18.58 -4.33 -34.72
N VAL A 272 18.25 -4.51 -35.99
CA VAL A 272 18.90 -5.50 -36.84
C VAL A 272 19.75 -4.74 -37.86
N LEU A 273 21.05 -5.03 -37.85
CA LEU A 273 22.05 -4.50 -38.78
C LEU A 273 22.51 -5.65 -39.66
N ASP A 274 22.07 -5.64 -40.92
CA ASP A 274 22.63 -6.53 -41.94
C ASP A 274 23.78 -5.80 -42.63
N ILE A 275 24.98 -6.37 -42.51
CA ILE A 275 26.23 -5.90 -43.10
C ILE A 275 26.57 -6.84 -44.25
N ILE A 276 26.57 -6.30 -45.47
CA ILE A 276 27.02 -7.03 -46.66
C ILE A 276 28.32 -6.40 -47.11
N LEU A 277 29.38 -7.21 -47.17
CA LEU A 277 30.65 -6.81 -47.79
C LEU A 277 30.55 -7.10 -49.29
N ASP A 278 30.65 -6.07 -50.12
CA ASP A 278 30.76 -6.26 -51.56
C ASP A 278 32.18 -6.71 -51.98
N ALA A 279 32.38 -7.00 -53.26
CA ALA A 279 33.66 -7.45 -53.81
C ALA A 279 34.82 -6.44 -53.59
N THR A 280 34.52 -5.18 -53.24
CA THR A 280 35.49 -4.12 -52.93
C THR A 280 35.68 -3.89 -51.44
N LYS A 281 35.06 -4.71 -50.57
CA LYS A 281 35.00 -4.52 -49.11
C LYS A 281 34.27 -3.24 -48.68
N THR A 282 33.42 -2.68 -49.52
CA THR A 282 32.58 -1.54 -49.16
C THR A 282 31.38 -2.05 -48.36
N VAL A 283 31.06 -1.38 -47.26
CA VAL A 283 30.04 -1.82 -46.29
C VAL A 283 28.67 -1.30 -46.75
N LEU A 284 27.77 -2.19 -47.15
CA LEU A 284 26.36 -1.87 -47.29
C LEU A 284 25.66 -2.15 -45.94
N ILE A 285 25.20 -1.10 -45.27
CA ILE A 285 24.46 -1.18 -44.00
C ILE A 285 22.97 -1.01 -44.30
N THR A 286 22.17 -2.04 -44.00
CA THR A 286 20.70 -1.94 -44.10
C THR A 286 20.09 -1.99 -42.70
N TYR A 287 19.30 -0.97 -42.36
CA TYR A 287 18.57 -0.89 -41.10
C TYR A 287 17.15 -1.43 -41.29
N TYR A 288 16.71 -2.30 -40.37
CA TYR A 288 15.30 -2.65 -40.27
C TYR A 288 14.82 -2.49 -38.82
N LYS A 289 13.83 -1.61 -38.64
CA LYS A 289 12.78 -1.78 -37.65
C LYS A 289 11.53 -1.00 -38.04
N THR A 290 10.41 -1.70 -38.18
CA THR A 290 9.06 -1.19 -37.89
C THR A 290 8.82 -1.25 -36.38
#